data_AF-A0AAV8EUW6-F1
#
_entry.id   AF-A0AAV8EUW6-F1
#
_cell.length_a   1.000
_cell.length_b   1.000
_cell.length_c   1.000
_cell.angle_alpha   90.00
_cell.angle_beta   90.00
_cell.angle_gamma   90.00
#
_symmetry.space_group_name_H-M   'P 1'
#
loop_
_entity.id
_entity.type
_entity.pdbx_description
1 polymer ?
#
loop_
_entity_poly.entity_id
_entity_poly.type
_entity_poly.pdbx_seq_one_letter_code
_entity_poly.pdbx_strand_id
1 'polypeptide(L)'
;MVSDPTHIGPSAQVVWPIVGQEILNGDMGGGFRGIQITSGFFQIWRASGITSELQLYCTAIDALIFASLMFFAGWFHYHKAAPKLAWFQDVESMLNHHLAGLLELGSLSWVGHQIHVSLPINKFLDAGVDPKEIPLPHEFI
;
A
#
# COMPACT_ATOMS: atom_id res chain seq x y z
N MET A 1 -13.13 6.85 8.25
CA MET A 1 -12.88 7.50 6.94
C MET A 1 -13.51 6.74 5.79
N VAL A 2 -13.33 5.41 5.65
CA VAL A 2 -13.93 4.66 4.51
C VAL A 2 -15.46 4.79 4.45
N SER A 3 -16.12 4.86 5.61
CA SER A 3 -17.57 5.04 5.77
C SER A 3 -18.08 6.47 5.56
N ASP A 4 -17.24 7.50 5.72
CA ASP A 4 -17.60 8.91 5.50
C ASP A 4 -16.35 9.69 5.03
N PRO A 5 -16.00 9.58 3.74
CA PRO A 5 -14.77 10.16 3.20
C PRO A 5 -14.87 11.67 2.94
N THR A 6 -16.07 12.26 3.00
CA THR A 6 -16.30 13.68 2.69
C THR A 6 -16.22 14.58 3.92
N HIS A 7 -16.53 14.05 5.11
CA HIS A 7 -16.54 14.85 6.34
C HIS A 7 -15.44 14.46 7.34
N ILE A 8 -14.86 13.27 7.23
CA ILE A 8 -13.77 12.82 8.11
C ILE A 8 -12.42 13.15 7.47
N GLY A 9 -11.59 13.92 8.19
CA GLY A 9 -10.22 14.22 7.78
C GLY A 9 -9.30 12.98 7.84
N PRO A 10 -8.45 12.73 6.82
CA PRO A 10 -7.46 11.66 6.89
C PRO A 10 -6.41 11.98 7.96
N SER A 11 -6.22 11.08 8.92
CA SER A 11 -5.20 11.21 9.96
C SER A 11 -4.57 9.85 10.27
N ALA A 12 -3.25 9.82 10.37
CA ALA A 12 -2.47 8.61 10.64
C ALA A 12 -1.31 8.83 11.64
N GLN A 13 -1.22 10.02 12.24
CA GLN A 13 -0.20 10.34 13.22
C GLN A 13 -0.85 10.93 14.47
N VAL A 14 -0.45 10.42 15.64
CA VAL A 14 -0.93 10.85 16.94
C VAL A 14 0.25 11.27 17.79
N VAL A 15 0.13 12.42 18.44
CA VAL A 15 1.15 13.00 19.30
C VAL A 15 0.90 12.58 20.75
N TRP A 16 1.95 12.14 21.46
CA TRP A 16 1.86 11.80 22.87
C TRP A 16 1.74 13.03 23.77
N PRO A 17 0.92 12.98 24.84
CA PRO A 17 0.66 14.11 25.73
C PRO A 17 1.75 14.24 26.81
N ILE A 18 2.91 14.79 26.44
CA ILE A 18 4.05 14.92 27.36
C ILE A 18 4.18 16.34 27.91
N VAL A 19 4.15 17.34 27.01
CA VAL A 19 4.47 18.74 27.32
C VAL A 19 3.41 19.73 26.81
N GLY A 20 2.17 19.29 26.59
CA GLY A 20 1.12 20.11 25.97
C GLY A 20 1.07 20.01 24.44
N GLN A 21 1.97 19.24 23.84
CA GLN A 21 2.04 19.03 22.38
C GLN A 21 0.84 18.24 21.81
N GLU A 22 0.01 17.62 22.66
CA GLU A 22 -1.25 17.00 22.26
C GLU A 22 -2.27 18.00 21.70
N ILE A 23 -2.02 19.31 21.81
CA ILE A 23 -2.75 20.34 21.06
C ILE A 23 -2.69 20.11 19.54
N LEU A 24 -1.65 19.42 19.06
CA LEU A 24 -1.50 19.01 17.66
C LEU A 24 -2.49 17.91 17.25
N ASN A 25 -3.10 17.20 18.20
CA ASN A 25 -4.16 16.22 17.91
C ASN A 25 -5.51 16.94 17.73
N GLY A 26 -5.72 17.49 16.54
CA GLY A 26 -6.97 18.12 16.13
C GLY A 26 -8.12 17.12 16.01
N ASP A 27 -9.35 17.58 16.11
CA ASP A 27 -10.54 16.75 15.86
C ASP A 27 -10.71 16.53 14.35
N MET A 28 -10.64 15.27 13.92
CA MET A 28 -10.71 14.87 12.52
C MET A 28 -12.12 14.38 12.12
N GLY A 29 -13.06 14.33 13.06
CA GLY A 29 -14.34 13.65 12.88
C GLY A 29 -14.25 12.14 13.15
N GLY A 30 -15.41 11.48 13.24
CA GLY A 30 -15.48 10.03 13.50
C GLY A 30 -14.95 9.60 14.89
N GLY A 31 -14.87 10.53 15.85
CA GLY A 31 -14.38 10.26 17.21
C GLY A 31 -12.86 10.14 17.33
N PHE A 32 -12.10 10.51 16.30
CA PHE A 32 -10.65 10.40 16.28
C PHE A 32 -9.96 11.78 16.35
N ARG A 33 -8.87 11.88 17.10
CA ARG A 33 -8.03 13.08 17.19
C ARG A 33 -6.57 12.78 16.82
N GLY A 34 -5.99 13.60 15.95
CA GLY A 34 -4.63 13.41 15.46
C GLY A 34 -4.19 14.51 14.50
N ILE A 35 -3.07 14.28 13.82
CA ILE A 35 -2.54 15.17 12.79
C ILE A 35 -3.15 14.78 11.44
N GLN A 36 -3.82 15.74 10.81
CA GLN A 36 -4.30 15.59 9.44
C GLN A 36 -3.13 15.38 8.48
N ILE A 37 -3.18 14.32 7.68
CA ILE A 37 -2.17 14.01 6.67
C ILE A 37 -2.64 14.47 5.28
N THR A 38 -1.68 14.85 4.43
CA THR A 38 -1.95 15.30 3.05
C THR A 38 -1.30 14.42 1.99
N SER A 39 -0.79 13.23 2.37
CA SER A 39 -0.10 12.31 1.46
C SER A 39 -1.02 11.57 0.49
N GLY A 40 -2.34 11.57 0.71
CA GLY A 40 -3.29 10.87 -0.15
C GLY A 40 -3.39 9.35 0.07
N PHE A 41 -2.76 8.79 1.11
CA PHE A 41 -2.72 7.34 1.31
C PHE A 41 -4.10 6.69 1.47
N PHE A 42 -5.04 7.35 2.12
CA PHE A 42 -6.37 6.77 2.34
C PHE A 42 -7.14 6.62 1.02
N GLN A 43 -6.97 7.54 0.07
CA GLN A 43 -7.55 7.45 -1.27
C GLN A 43 -6.92 6.31 -2.05
N ILE A 44 -5.60 6.11 -1.93
CA ILE A 44 -4.88 4.98 -2.53
C ILE A 44 -5.37 3.65 -1.96
N TRP A 45 -5.51 3.53 -0.64
CA TRP A 45 -5.99 2.31 0.00
C TRP A 45 -7.44 1.98 -0.39
N ARG A 46 -8.32 3.00 -0.42
CA ARG A 46 -9.69 2.83 -0.95
C ARG A 46 -9.66 2.32 -2.39
N ALA A 47 -8.88 2.98 -3.26
CA ALA A 47 -8.76 2.58 -4.66
C ALA A 47 -8.25 1.14 -4.81
N SER A 48 -7.37 0.68 -3.92
CA SER A 48 -6.88 -0.69 -3.92
C SER A 48 -7.88 -1.74 -3.39
N GLY A 49 -9.02 -1.31 -2.82
CA GLY A 49 -10.03 -2.20 -2.24
C GLY A 49 -9.77 -2.58 -0.77
N ILE A 50 -8.96 -1.79 -0.05
CA ILE A 50 -8.70 -2.02 1.37
C ILE A 50 -9.86 -1.46 2.20
N THR A 51 -10.48 -2.31 3.01
CA THR A 51 -11.66 -2.00 3.82
C THR A 51 -11.45 -2.13 5.33
N SER A 52 -10.32 -2.70 5.76
CA SER A 52 -10.03 -2.95 7.18
C SER A 52 -8.57 -2.68 7.57
N GLU A 53 -8.35 -2.38 8.85
CA GLU A 53 -7.01 -2.17 9.41
C GLU A 53 -6.17 -3.44 9.39
N LEU A 54 -6.79 -4.63 9.45
CA LEU A 54 -6.09 -5.91 9.37
C LEU A 54 -5.32 -6.06 8.05
N GLN A 55 -5.92 -5.64 6.93
CA GLN A 55 -5.26 -5.66 5.62
C GLN A 55 -4.04 -4.72 5.59
N LEU A 56 -4.15 -3.53 6.20
CA LEU A 56 -3.02 -2.60 6.33
C LEU A 56 -1.90 -3.19 7.20
N TYR A 57 -2.26 -3.86 8.31
CA TYR A 57 -1.31 -4.53 9.17
C TYR A 57 -0.55 -5.64 8.42
N CYS A 58 -1.25 -6.52 7.70
CA CYS A 58 -0.63 -7.56 6.88
C CYS A 58 0.30 -6.95 5.82
N THR A 59 -0.16 -5.91 5.11
CA THR A 59 0.65 -5.21 4.10
C THR A 59 1.94 -4.62 4.69
N ALA A 60 1.87 -4.07 5.91
CA ALA A 60 3.04 -3.52 6.60
C ALA A 60 4.04 -4.61 7.02
N ILE A 61 3.57 -5.77 7.48
CA ILE A 61 4.43 -6.92 7.81
C ILE A 61 5.10 -7.47 6.54
N ASP A 62 4.35 -7.64 5.46
CA ASP A 62 4.89 -8.11 4.18
C ASP A 62 5.95 -7.14 3.64
N ALA A 63 5.70 -5.83 3.74
CA ALA A 63 6.67 -4.81 3.36
C ALA A 63 7.96 -4.88 4.19
N LEU A 64 7.86 -5.17 5.50
CA LEU A 64 9.02 -5.32 6.38
C LEU A 64 9.83 -6.59 6.07
N ILE A 65 9.15 -7.70 5.77
CA ILE A 65 9.79 -8.94 5.31
C ILE A 65 10.52 -8.67 3.99
N PHE A 66 9.86 -8.03 3.03
CA PHE A 66 10.46 -7.68 1.74
C PHE A 66 11.67 -6.75 1.89
N ALA A 67 11.61 -5.75 2.77
CA ALA A 67 12.75 -4.89 3.09
C ALA A 67 13.95 -5.70 3.61
N SER A 68 13.69 -6.68 4.49
CA SER A 68 14.72 -7.58 5.01
C SER A 68 15.36 -8.43 3.91
N LEU A 69 14.55 -8.95 2.96
CA LEU A 69 15.03 -9.67 1.79
C LEU A 69 15.88 -8.79 0.87
N MET A 70 15.51 -7.52 0.68
CA MET A 70 16.29 -6.57 -0.13
C MET A 70 17.66 -6.28 0.49
N PHE A 71 17.74 -6.09 1.80
CA PHE A 71 19.03 -5.96 2.50
C PHE A 71 19.89 -7.21 2.37
N PHE A 72 19.27 -8.39 2.52
CA PHE A 72 19.98 -9.65 2.33
C PHE A 72 20.48 -9.81 0.89
N ALA A 73 19.66 -9.50 -0.12
CA ALA A 73 20.05 -9.54 -1.52
C ALA A 73 21.25 -8.62 -1.79
N GLY A 74 21.25 -7.40 -1.24
CA GLY A 74 22.37 -6.47 -1.32
C GLY A 74 23.66 -7.00 -0.68
N TRP A 75 23.57 -7.51 0.55
CA TRP A 75 24.72 -8.15 1.20
C TRP A 75 25.24 -9.35 0.40
N PHE A 76 24.34 -10.20 -0.09
CA PHE A 76 24.67 -11.42 -0.81
C PHE A 76 25.35 -11.11 -2.15
N HIS A 77 24.79 -10.20 -2.94
CA HIS A 77 25.33 -9.80 -4.24
C HIS A 77 26.59 -8.92 -4.13
N TYR A 78 26.97 -8.50 -2.91
CA TYR A 78 28.26 -7.84 -2.68
C TYR A 78 29.33 -8.80 -2.13
N HIS A 79 29.00 -9.60 -1.10
CA HIS A 79 29.99 -10.41 -0.36
C HIS A 79 30.07 -11.87 -0.78
N LYS A 80 29.01 -12.43 -1.40
CA LYS A 80 28.92 -13.86 -1.70
C LYS A 80 28.87 -14.15 -3.19
N ALA A 81 28.11 -13.37 -3.95
CA ALA A 81 27.88 -13.56 -5.37
C ALA A 81 28.03 -12.24 -6.13
N ALA A 82 29.21 -11.61 -6.03
CA ALA A 82 29.53 -10.37 -6.74
C ALA A 82 29.48 -10.59 -8.26
N PRO A 83 28.58 -9.91 -9.00
CA PRO A 83 28.54 -10.00 -10.45
C PRO A 83 29.80 -9.40 -11.08
N LYS A 84 30.19 -9.92 -12.25
CA LYS A 84 31.31 -9.39 -13.04
C LYS A 84 30.85 -8.22 -13.90
N LEU A 85 31.79 -7.38 -14.35
CA LEU A 85 31.52 -6.21 -15.20
C LEU A 85 30.69 -6.54 -16.45
N ALA A 86 30.95 -7.68 -17.09
CA ALA A 86 30.19 -8.11 -18.28
C ALA A 86 28.69 -8.27 -18.02
N TRP A 87 28.27 -8.67 -16.81
CA TRP A 87 26.86 -8.76 -16.44
C TRP A 87 26.20 -7.37 -16.39
N PHE A 88 26.90 -6.38 -15.81
CA PHE A 88 26.41 -5.00 -15.74
C PHE A 88 26.35 -4.31 -17.10
N GLN A 89 27.21 -4.71 -18.05
CA GLN A 89 27.30 -4.13 -19.39
C GLN A 89 26.37 -4.79 -20.42
N ASP A 90 25.65 -5.85 -20.04
CA ASP A 90 24.65 -6.49 -20.90
C ASP A 90 23.36 -5.67 -20.95
N VAL A 91 23.40 -4.59 -21.74
CA VAL A 91 22.30 -3.64 -21.88
C VAL A 91 21.07 -4.23 -22.58
N GLU A 92 21.28 -5.20 -23.48
CA GLU A 92 20.19 -5.87 -24.19
C GLU A 92 19.37 -6.71 -23.22
N SER A 93 20.04 -7.56 -22.42
CA SER A 93 19.38 -8.32 -21.38
C SER A 93 18.72 -7.41 -20.35
N MET A 94 19.41 -6.37 -19.88
CA MET A 94 18.85 -5.40 -18.93
C MET A 94 17.57 -4.77 -19.47
N LEU A 95 17.57 -4.22 -20.68
CA LEU A 95 16.41 -3.54 -21.24
C LEU A 95 15.25 -4.51 -21.45
N ASN A 96 15.49 -5.71 -21.98
CA ASN A 96 14.44 -6.70 -22.20
C ASN A 96 13.78 -7.12 -20.87
N HIS A 97 14.56 -7.35 -19.81
CA HIS A 97 14.01 -7.73 -18.51
C HIS A 97 13.29 -6.56 -17.80
N HIS A 98 13.72 -5.31 -17.99
CA HIS A 98 13.00 -4.17 -17.41
C HIS A 98 11.72 -3.86 -18.16
N LEU A 99 11.74 -3.85 -19.49
CA LEU A 99 10.56 -3.53 -20.29
C LEU A 99 9.53 -4.66 -20.24
N ALA A 100 9.89 -5.85 -20.70
CA ALA A 100 8.96 -6.98 -20.78
C ALA A 100 8.73 -7.67 -19.43
N GLY A 101 9.75 -7.70 -18.56
CA GLY A 101 9.62 -8.29 -17.24
C GLY A 101 8.99 -7.31 -16.25
N LEU A 102 9.74 -6.29 -15.84
CA LEU A 102 9.34 -5.39 -14.76
C LEU A 102 8.11 -4.55 -15.10
N LEU A 103 8.09 -3.88 -16.26
CA LEU A 103 6.99 -2.98 -16.62
C LEU A 103 5.75 -3.74 -17.11
N GLU A 104 5.89 -4.63 -18.10
CA GLU A 104 4.74 -5.34 -18.67
C GLU A 104 4.12 -6.33 -17.67
N LEU A 105 4.88 -7.26 -17.09
CA LEU A 105 4.30 -8.21 -16.11
C LEU A 105 3.83 -7.50 -14.84
N GLY A 106 4.51 -6.42 -14.44
CA GLY A 106 4.07 -5.56 -13.33
C GLY A 106 2.70 -4.92 -13.60
N SER A 107 2.53 -4.32 -14.77
CA SER A 107 1.26 -3.71 -15.18
C SER A 107 0.15 -4.76 -15.36
N LEU A 108 0.46 -5.92 -15.93
CA LEU A 108 -0.49 -7.02 -16.13
C LEU A 108 -0.98 -7.58 -14.79
N SER A 109 -0.06 -7.79 -13.84
CA SER A 109 -0.40 -8.24 -12.48
C SER A 109 -1.29 -7.21 -11.76
N TRP A 110 -0.98 -5.92 -11.92
CA TRP A 110 -1.76 -4.84 -11.32
C TRP A 110 -3.15 -4.71 -11.94
N VAL A 111 -3.29 -4.92 -13.26
CA VAL A 111 -4.61 -5.01 -13.92
C VAL A 111 -5.41 -6.20 -13.39
N GLY A 112 -4.76 -7.36 -13.17
CA GLY A 112 -5.40 -8.50 -12.52
C GLY A 112 -5.96 -8.15 -11.14
N HIS A 113 -5.16 -7.50 -10.29
CA HIS A 113 -5.62 -6.99 -8.99
C HIS A 113 -6.80 -6.01 -9.13
N GLN A 114 -6.72 -5.07 -10.07
CA GLN A 114 -7.80 -4.11 -10.31
C GLN A 114 -9.12 -4.81 -10.69
N ILE A 115 -9.07 -5.76 -11.63
CA ILE A 115 -10.25 -6.45 -12.15
C ILE A 115 -10.89 -7.34 -11.08
N HIS A 116 -10.08 -8.11 -10.35
CA HIS A 116 -10.57 -9.16 -9.46
C HIS A 116 -10.81 -8.69 -8.02
N VAL A 117 -10.20 -7.59 -7.58
CA VAL A 117 -10.30 -7.11 -6.20
C VAL A 117 -10.81 -5.68 -6.13
N SER A 118 -10.09 -4.73 -6.75
CA SER A 118 -10.38 -3.31 -6.54
C SER A 118 -11.71 -2.88 -7.13
N LEU A 119 -12.02 -3.28 -8.37
CA LEU A 119 -13.25 -2.87 -9.06
C LEU A 119 -14.53 -3.40 -8.37
N PRO A 120 -14.63 -4.69 -7.99
CA PRO A 120 -15.79 -5.19 -7.24
C PRO A 120 -16.02 -4.43 -5.93
N ILE A 121 -14.97 -4.21 -5.14
CA ILE A 121 -15.07 -3.55 -3.83
C ILE A 121 -15.47 -2.08 -4.00
N ASN A 122 -14.83 -1.35 -4.92
CA ASN A 122 -15.16 0.06 -5.14
C ASN A 122 -16.59 0.23 -5.66
N LYS A 123 -17.11 -0.70 -6.46
CA LYS A 123 -18.52 -0.68 -6.88
C LYS A 123 -19.48 -0.73 -5.69
N PHE A 124 -19.20 -1.54 -4.67
CA PHE A 124 -20.01 -1.57 -3.44
C PHE A 124 -19.83 -0.30 -2.60
N LEU A 125 -18.59 0.16 -2.45
CA LEU A 125 -18.29 1.37 -1.70
C LEU A 125 -18.92 2.63 -2.30
N ASP A 126 -18.98 2.72 -3.63
CA ASP A 126 -19.62 3.83 -4.34
C ASP A 126 -21.15 3.72 -4.32
N ALA A 127 -21.69 2.52 -4.10
CA ALA A 127 -23.11 2.27 -3.83
C ALA A 127 -23.49 2.55 -2.36
N GLY A 128 -22.54 2.97 -1.51
CA GLY A 128 -22.79 3.28 -0.11
C GLY A 128 -22.93 2.07 0.81
N VAL A 129 -22.48 0.89 0.38
CA VAL A 129 -22.46 -0.31 1.24
C VAL A 129 -21.41 -0.14 2.33
N ASP A 130 -21.77 -0.48 3.57
CA ASP A 130 -20.83 -0.42 4.70
C ASP A 130 -19.64 -1.37 4.43
N PRO A 131 -18.38 -0.94 4.65
CA PRO A 131 -17.20 -1.76 4.40
C PRO A 131 -17.20 -3.14 5.09
N LYS A 132 -17.93 -3.31 6.19
CA LYS A 132 -18.06 -4.59 6.91
C LYS A 132 -19.00 -5.58 6.22
N GLU A 133 -19.91 -5.09 5.39
CA GLU A 133 -20.91 -5.87 4.66
C GLU A 133 -20.41 -6.25 3.25
N ILE A 134 -19.27 -5.69 2.82
CA ILE A 134 -18.67 -6.02 1.53
C ILE A 134 -17.94 -7.36 1.64
N PRO A 135 -18.19 -8.31 0.72
CA PRO A 135 -17.45 -9.57 0.69
C PRO A 135 -15.94 -9.35 0.66
N LEU A 136 -15.19 -10.21 1.33
CA LEU A 136 -13.73 -10.14 1.34
C LEU A 136 -13.18 -10.43 -0.07
N PRO A 137 -12.00 -9.87 -0.43
CA PRO A 137 -11.41 -10.04 -1.76
C PRO A 137 -11.39 -11.48 -2.31
N HIS A 138 -11.14 -12.47 -1.44
CA HIS A 138 -11.04 -13.88 -1.84
C HIS A 138 -12.40 -14.53 -2.14
N GLU A 139 -13.52 -13.90 -1.76
CA GLU A 139 -14.87 -14.38 -2.06
C GLU A 139 -15.33 -14.02 -3.48
N PHE A 140 -14.58 -13.14 -4.17
CA PHE A 140 -14.82 -12.78 -5.58
C PHE A 140 -14.03 -13.63 -6.59
N ILE A 141 -13.18 -14.55 -6.10
CA ILE A 141 -12.23 -15.33 -6.91
C ILE A 141 -12.75 -16.74 -7.14
#